data_AF-A0A946ALH2-F1
#
_entry.id   AF-A0A946ALH2-F1
#
_cell.length_a   1.000
_cell.length_b   1.000
_cell.length_c   1.000
_cell.angle_alpha   90.00
_cell.angle_beta   90.00
_cell.angle_gamma   90.00
#
_symmetry.space_group_name_H-M   'P 1'
#
loop_
_entity.id
_entity.type
_entity.pdbx_description
1 polymer ?
#
loop_
_entity_poly.entity_id
_entity_poly.type
_entity_poly.pdbx_seq_one_letter_code
_entity_poly.pdbx_strand_id
1 'polypeptide(L)' 'MTKKKYRRYSPEFKQHALKRASEDGVTDRGVCEDLGISERQLRRWRDQYRLLGDEAFP' A
#
# COMPACT_ATOMS: atom_id res chain seq x y z
N MET A 1 9.65 -18.79 17.46
CA MET A 1 9.16 -18.12 16.24
C MET A 1 8.59 -16.76 16.64
N THR A 2 9.28 -15.65 16.34
CA THR A 2 8.79 -14.30 16.65
C THR A 2 7.63 -13.95 15.72
N LYS A 3 6.41 -13.77 16.27
CA LYS A 3 5.26 -13.31 15.48
C LYS A 3 5.59 -11.93 14.92
N LYS A 4 5.70 -11.81 13.59
CA LYS A 4 5.81 -10.51 12.91
C LYS A 4 4.61 -9.66 13.33
N LYS A 5 4.87 -8.56 14.04
CA LYS A 5 3.85 -7.61 14.47
C LYS A 5 3.32 -6.93 13.21
N TYR A 6 2.04 -7.14 12.90
CA TYR A 6 1.40 -6.47 11.78
C TYR A 6 1.37 -4.96 12.04
N ARG A 7 2.11 -4.18 11.24
CA ARG A 7 1.96 -2.72 11.26
C ARG A 7 0.58 -2.38 10.70
N ARG A 8 -0.22 -1.67 11.51
CA ARG A 8 -1.45 -1.03 11.04
C ARG A 8 -1.05 0.30 10.41
N TYR A 9 -1.30 0.41 9.12
CA TYR A 9 -1.19 1.68 8.39
C TYR A 9 -2.56 2.34 8.36
N SER A 10 -2.59 3.65 8.53
CA SER A 10 -3.83 4.41 8.45
C SER A 10 -4.39 4.37 7.02
N PRO A 11 -5.70 4.63 6.83
CA PRO A 11 -6.31 4.74 5.50
C PRO A 11 -5.59 5.71 4.58
N GLU A 12 -5.24 6.89 5.10
CA GLU A 12 -4.60 7.97 4.36
C GLU A 12 -3.22 7.53 3.86
N PHE A 13 -2.48 6.78 4.67
CA PHE A 13 -1.18 6.23 4.28
C PHE A 13 -1.31 5.24 3.11
N LYS A 14 -2.32 4.37 3.15
CA LYS A 14 -2.53 3.38 2.08
C LYS A 14 -2.97 4.06 0.79
N GLN A 15 -3.85 5.06 0.87
CA GLN A 15 -4.24 5.87 -0.27
C GLN A 15 -3.05 6.63 -0.87
N HIS A 16 -2.22 7.24 -0.02
CA HIS A 16 -0.99 7.90 -0.47
C HIS A 16 -0.04 6.93 -1.20
N ALA A 17 0.17 5.73 -0.65
CA ALA A 17 0.99 4.71 -1.28
C ALA A 17 0.46 4.29 -2.65
N LEU A 18 -0.86 4.11 -2.78
CA LEU A 18 -1.50 3.78 -4.06
C LEU A 18 -1.43 4.92 -5.07
N LYS A 19 -1.63 6.16 -4.63
CA LYS A 19 -1.54 7.34 -5.48
C LYS A 19 -0.14 7.47 -6.08
N ARG A 20 0.89 7.40 -5.24
CA ARG A 20 2.29 7.47 -5.67
C ARG A 20 2.69 6.31 -6.57
N ALA A 21 2.18 5.10 -6.30
CA ALA A 21 2.39 3.94 -7.18
C ALA A 21 1.61 4.00 -8.50
N SER A 22 0.73 4.99 -8.68
CA SER A 22 -0.02 5.21 -9.92
C SER A 22 0.54 6.40 -10.73
N GLU A 23 1.58 7.08 -10.24
CA GLU A 23 2.25 8.17 -10.95
C GLU A 23 3.13 7.62 -12.08
N ASP A 24 3.12 8.30 -13.23
CA ASP A 24 3.91 7.88 -14.39
C ASP A 24 5.41 7.94 -14.10
N GLY A 25 6.12 6.86 -14.47
CA GLY A 25 7.56 6.72 -14.22
C GLY A 25 7.93 6.26 -12.80
N VAL A 26 6.94 6.09 -11.92
CA VAL A 26 7.15 5.52 -10.59
C VAL A 26 6.99 3.99 -10.63
N THR A 27 7.89 3.27 -9.97
CA THR A 27 7.80 1.81 -9.86
C THR A 27 7.28 1.40 -8.48
N ASP A 28 6.49 0.33 -8.44
CA ASP A 28 6.02 -0.28 -7.18
C ASP A 28 7.17 -0.52 -6.19
N ARG A 29 8.32 -0.96 -6.70
CA ARG A 29 9.53 -1.20 -5.90
C ARG A 29 10.06 0.09 -5.27
N GLY A 30 10.21 1.16 -6.05
CA GLY A 30 10.68 2.45 -5.54
C GLY A 30 9.76 3.02 -4.46
N VAL A 31 8.44 2.94 -4.66
CA VAL A 31 7.46 3.36 -3.65
C VAL A 31 7.56 2.52 -2.38
N CYS A 32 7.76 1.21 -2.54
CA CYS A 32 7.90 0.29 -1.41
C CYS A 32 9.18 0.56 -0.59
N GLU A 33 10.29 0.84 -1.27
CA GLU A 33 11.56 1.24 -0.65
C GLU A 33 11.41 2.58 0.09
N ASP A 34 10.84 3.60 -0.57
CA ASP A 34 10.60 4.93 0.00
C ASP A 34 9.70 4.89 1.25
N LEU A 35 8.61 4.11 1.18
CA LEU A 35 7.61 4.03 2.24
C LEU A 35 7.90 2.95 3.29
N GLY A 36 8.95 2.15 3.09
CA GLY A 36 9.31 1.04 3.98
C GLY A 36 8.21 -0.03 4.09
N ILE A 37 7.52 -0.31 2.99
CA ILE A 37 6.48 -1.35 2.90
C ILE A 37 6.91 -2.45 1.93
N SER A 38 6.27 -3.62 2.02
CA SER A 38 6.52 -4.67 1.03
C SER A 38 5.65 -4.51 -0.20
N GLU A 39 6.16 -4.91 -1.38
CA GLU A 39 5.39 -4.95 -2.63
C GLU A 39 4.10 -5.79 -2.50
N ARG A 40 4.14 -6.87 -1.71
CA ARG A 40 2.95 -7.67 -1.41
C ARG A 40 1.86 -6.87 -0.68
N GLN A 41 2.24 -5.98 0.24
CA GLN A 41 1.26 -5.12 0.91
C GLN A 41 0.65 -4.12 -0.07
N LEU A 42 1.49 -3.49 -0.91
CA LEU A 42 1.03 -2.53 -1.91
C LEU A 42 0.05 -3.19 -2.90
N ARG A 43 0.37 -4.38 -3.40
CA ARG A 43 -0.52 -5.17 -4.27
C ARG A 43 -1.85 -5.49 -3.59
N ARG A 44 -1.82 -5.94 -2.33
CA ARG A 44 -3.04 -6.23 -1.56
C ARG A 44 -3.92 -4.98 -1.42
N TRP A 45 -3.32 -3.82 -1.14
CA TRP A 45 -4.08 -2.57 -1.05
C TRP A 45 -4.67 -2.16 -2.39
N ARG A 46 -3.95 -2.38 -3.50
CA ARG A 46 -4.44 -2.12 -4.86
C ARG A 46 -5.65 -3.00 -5.17
N ASP A 47 -5.61 -4.28 -4.79
CA ASP A 47 -6.74 -5.19 -4.97
C ASP A 47 -7.95 -4.79 -4.12
N GLN A 48 -7.74 -4.37 -2.86
CA GLN A 48 -8.82 -3.84 -2.02
C GLN A 48 -9.41 -2.56 -2.60
N TYR A 49 -8.58 -1.64 -3.08
CA TYR A 49 -9.02 -0.40 -3.72
C TYR A 49 -9.78 -0.64 -5.02
N ARG A 50 -9.39 -1.65 -5.81
CA ARG A 50 -10.15 -2.05 -7.01
C ARG A 50 -11.54 -2.61 -6.69
N LEU A 51 -11.69 -3.28 -5.55
CA LEU A 51 -12.95 -3.91 -5.15
C LEU A 51 -13.92 -2.94 -4.45
N LEU A 52 -13.39 -2.02 -3.64
CA LEU A 52 -14.17 -1.20 -2.71
C LEU A 52 -13.97 0.30 -2.94
N GLY A 53 -13.09 0.72 -3.85
CA GLY A 53 -12.76 2.11 -4.07
C GLY A 53 -12.24 2.77 -2.80
N ASP A 54 -12.75 3.96 -2.50
CA ASP A 54 -12.35 4.74 -1.33
C ASP A 54 -12.80 4.12 0.00
N GLU A 55 -13.76 3.19 -0.01
CA GLU A 55 -14.20 2.41 1.17
C GLU A 55 -13.25 1.25 1.51
N ALA A 56 -12.21 1.01 0.70
CA ALA A 56 -11.24 -0.06 0.90
C ALA A 56 -10.43 0.04 2.20
N PHE A 57 -10.39 1.23 2.82
CA PHE A 57 -9.56 1.52 3.97
C PHE A 57 -10.38 2.09 5.14
N PRO A 58 -10.84 1.24 6.07
CA PRO A 58 -11.45 1.67 7.33
C PRO A 58 -10.42 2.08 8.38
#